data_AF-A0AAT9L286-F1
#
_entry.id   AF-A0AAT9L286-F1
#
_cell.length_a   1.000
_cell.length_b   1.000
_cell.length_c   1.000
_cell.angle_alpha   90.00
_cell.angle_beta   90.00
_cell.angle_gamma   90.00
#
_symmetry.space_group_name_H-M   'P 1'
#
loop_
_entity.id
_entity.type
_entity.pdbx_description
1 polymer ?
#
loop_
_entity_poly.entity_id
_entity_poly.type
_entity_poly.pdbx_seq_one_letter_code
_entity_poly.pdbx_strand_id
1 'polypeptide(L)'
;MNAMNLFGTLRRPAGALSVLVLLLVGATAVPSAQAVAQVAQVAQVAPVVAEPKNLQVMSWNMCDVPRWGCTGTGTSAQKAGVVKMHVDNTWVHAVLLQEVCENTLATLMTELGPGWGKAFHPYRWSQNGVKHDSPCVEGQPERAGTAIIVKGGIQDARTYPTTQPWTGLQAPFHCATAPYWDNIRLCNVHASWLGINPDHPTWDYRDDQFAEIKAVVDQFPRTVFGGDFNAKSPDAPDNAHAWVWPQGLYSQGPGTEGYQECDQTGTSRTGRPTHGSGVKIDYLFSSETRRWCAVADSVYSDHHVVIESVAVG
;
A
#
# COMPACT_ATOMS: atom_id res chain seq x y z
N MET A 1 -31.33 -17.36 -10.04
CA MET A 1 -31.60 -16.94 -11.43
C MET A 1 -30.45 -16.04 -11.88
N ASN A 2 -29.81 -16.47 -12.96
CA ASN A 2 -28.82 -15.80 -13.82
C ASN A 2 -27.59 -15.11 -13.21
N ALA A 3 -26.50 -15.89 -13.20
CA ALA A 3 -25.12 -15.40 -13.26
C ALA A 3 -24.83 -14.87 -14.67
N MET A 4 -24.23 -13.68 -14.77
CA MET A 4 -23.70 -13.13 -16.02
C MET A 4 -22.19 -13.09 -15.97
N ASN A 5 -21.59 -13.95 -16.80
CA ASN A 5 -20.21 -13.88 -17.27
C ASN A 5 -19.98 -12.60 -18.08
N LEU A 6 -18.81 -11.97 -17.92
CA LEU A 6 -18.14 -11.25 -19.02
C LEU A 6 -16.63 -11.21 -18.77
N PHE A 7 -15.93 -12.18 -19.36
CA PHE A 7 -14.48 -12.20 -19.53
C PHE A 7 -14.11 -11.31 -20.72
N GLY A 8 -13.28 -10.30 -20.49
CA GLY A 8 -12.67 -9.48 -21.54
C GLY A 8 -11.30 -10.05 -21.96
N THR A 9 -11.23 -10.63 -23.16
CA THR A 9 -10.00 -11.12 -23.80
C THR A 9 -9.12 -9.98 -24.33
N LEU A 10 -7.88 -9.88 -23.86
CA LEU A 10 -6.81 -9.04 -24.43
C LEU A 10 -6.30 -9.62 -25.75
N ARG A 11 -6.49 -8.90 -26.86
CA ARG A 11 -5.86 -9.17 -28.16
C ARG A 11 -4.49 -8.47 -28.23
N ARG A 12 -3.41 -9.24 -28.40
CA ARG A 12 -2.10 -8.75 -28.86
C ARG A 12 -2.09 -8.65 -30.39
N PRO A 13 -1.60 -7.56 -31.01
CA PRO A 13 -1.22 -7.61 -32.41
C PRO A 13 0.20 -8.19 -32.55
N ALA A 14 0.31 -9.10 -33.51
CA ALA A 14 1.52 -9.81 -33.91
C ALA A 14 2.53 -8.86 -34.59
N GLY A 15 3.81 -9.13 -34.37
CA GLY A 15 4.93 -8.42 -34.98
C GLY A 15 5.01 -8.63 -36.50
N ALA A 16 5.41 -7.57 -37.20
CA ALA A 16 5.78 -7.62 -38.60
C ALA A 16 7.27 -7.98 -38.72
N LEU A 17 7.55 -9.07 -39.45
CA LEU A 17 8.89 -9.44 -39.91
C LEU A 17 9.29 -8.56 -41.10
N SER A 18 10.37 -7.80 -40.96
CA SER A 18 11.05 -7.17 -42.09
C SER A 18 12.05 -8.16 -42.70
N VAL A 19 11.81 -8.55 -43.94
CA VAL A 19 12.73 -9.34 -44.77
C VAL A 19 13.71 -8.38 -45.45
N LEU A 20 14.99 -8.46 -45.09
CA LEU A 20 16.08 -7.75 -45.78
C LEU A 20 16.76 -8.73 -46.75
N VAL A 21 16.62 -8.46 -48.04
CA VAL A 21 17.33 -9.16 -49.13
C VAL A 21 18.70 -8.48 -49.29
N LEU A 22 19.80 -9.20 -49.04
CA LEU A 22 21.14 -8.77 -49.42
C LEU A 22 21.65 -9.60 -50.60
N LEU A 23 21.98 -8.90 -51.68
CA LEU A 23 22.62 -9.41 -52.90
C LEU A 23 24.07 -9.80 -52.61
N LEU A 24 24.43 -11.04 -52.96
CA LEU A 24 25.81 -11.50 -53.07
C LEU A 24 26.45 -11.00 -54.37
N VAL A 25 27.60 -10.33 -54.26
CA VAL A 25 28.56 -10.20 -55.37
C VAL A 25 29.86 -10.84 -54.91
N GLY A 26 30.27 -11.87 -55.65
CA GLY A 26 31.51 -12.60 -55.41
C GLY A 26 32.73 -11.86 -55.94
N ALA A 27 33.77 -11.79 -55.11
CA ALA A 27 35.12 -11.46 -55.53
C ALA A 27 36.05 -12.56 -54.99
N THR A 28 36.66 -13.29 -55.91
CA THR A 28 37.66 -14.32 -55.63
C THR A 28 39.02 -13.65 -55.37
N ALA A 29 39.55 -13.82 -54.16
CA ALA A 29 40.90 -13.38 -53.80
C ALA A 29 41.70 -14.54 -53.19
N VAL A 30 42.96 -14.61 -53.64
CA VAL A 30 43.99 -15.63 -53.42
C VAL A 30 44.45 -15.68 -51.94
N PRO A 31 44.72 -16.85 -51.34
CA PRO A 31 45.15 -16.90 -49.95
C PRO A 31 46.66 -16.68 -49.82
N SER A 32 47.05 -15.55 -49.24
CA SER A 32 48.37 -15.36 -48.64
C SER A 32 48.29 -15.73 -47.15
N ALA A 33 49.06 -16.73 -46.75
CA ALA A 33 49.14 -17.20 -45.38
C ALA A 33 49.75 -16.13 -44.46
N GLN A 34 48.90 -15.46 -43.69
CA GLN A 34 49.30 -14.68 -42.52
C GLN A 34 48.75 -15.40 -41.29
N ALA A 35 49.66 -15.83 -40.41
CA ALA A 35 49.33 -16.38 -39.11
C ALA A 35 48.67 -15.29 -38.26
N VAL A 36 47.34 -15.32 -38.17
CA VAL A 36 46.58 -14.48 -37.26
C VAL A 36 46.68 -15.12 -35.88
N ALA A 37 47.45 -14.52 -34.99
CA ALA A 37 47.35 -14.78 -33.56
C ALA A 37 45.95 -14.37 -33.10
N GLN A 38 45.03 -15.35 -33.00
CA GLN A 38 43.72 -15.15 -32.40
C GLN A 38 43.92 -14.94 -30.90
N VAL A 39 44.00 -13.68 -30.49
CA VAL A 39 43.74 -13.31 -29.11
C VAL A 39 42.26 -13.61 -28.88
N ALA A 40 41.98 -14.70 -28.18
CA ALA A 40 40.63 -14.99 -27.69
C ALA A 40 40.23 -13.86 -26.75
N GLN A 41 39.52 -12.85 -27.28
CA GLN A 41 38.75 -11.93 -26.45
C GLN A 41 37.66 -12.77 -25.81
N VAL A 42 37.89 -13.18 -24.57
CA VAL A 42 36.83 -13.67 -23.69
C VAL A 42 35.89 -12.49 -23.54
N ALA A 43 34.82 -12.47 -24.32
CA ALA A 43 33.74 -11.53 -24.15
C ALA A 43 33.24 -11.70 -22.70
N GLN A 44 33.55 -10.73 -21.84
CA GLN A 44 32.96 -10.68 -20.53
C GLN A 44 31.45 -10.51 -20.74
N VAL A 45 30.71 -11.59 -20.52
CA VAL A 45 29.25 -11.56 -20.48
C VAL A 45 28.91 -10.59 -19.36
N ALA A 46 28.36 -9.43 -19.72
CA ALA A 46 27.92 -8.45 -18.74
C ALA A 46 26.98 -9.15 -17.76
N PRO A 47 27.11 -8.92 -16.44
CA PRO A 47 26.24 -9.54 -15.47
C PRO A 47 24.78 -9.16 -15.80
N VAL A 48 23.94 -10.18 -15.99
CA VAL A 48 22.50 -9.97 -16.14
C VAL A 48 21.99 -9.49 -14.80
N VAL A 49 21.59 -8.21 -14.73
CA VAL A 49 20.95 -7.64 -13.55
C VAL A 49 19.62 -8.38 -13.36
N ALA A 50 19.43 -8.98 -12.19
CA ALA A 50 18.19 -9.68 -11.89
C ALA A 50 17.02 -8.69 -11.88
N GLU A 51 15.90 -9.08 -12.51
CA GLU A 51 14.69 -8.26 -12.48
C GLU A 51 14.21 -8.05 -11.04
N PRO A 52 13.83 -6.81 -10.65
CA PRO A 52 13.29 -6.55 -9.32
C PRO A 52 12.07 -7.41 -9.01
N LYS A 53 11.99 -7.89 -7.77
CA LYS A 53 10.81 -8.58 -7.25
C LYS A 53 9.60 -7.66 -7.30
N ASN A 54 8.41 -8.25 -7.32
CA ASN A 54 7.16 -7.51 -7.32
C ASN A 54 6.43 -7.66 -5.99
N LEU A 55 6.43 -6.61 -5.18
CA LEU A 55 5.68 -6.54 -3.94
C LEU A 55 4.31 -5.93 -4.20
N GLN A 56 3.25 -6.59 -3.73
CA GLN A 56 1.87 -6.10 -3.84
C GLN A 56 1.36 -5.85 -2.43
N VAL A 57 1.07 -4.59 -2.14
CA VAL A 57 0.64 -4.11 -0.83
C VAL A 57 -0.82 -3.73 -0.92
N MET A 58 -1.62 -4.29 -0.02
CA MET A 58 -3.02 -3.95 0.17
C MET A 58 -3.16 -3.04 1.39
N SER A 59 -4.01 -2.02 1.30
CA SER A 59 -4.50 -1.27 2.45
C SER A 59 -6.01 -1.35 2.53
N TRP A 60 -6.54 -1.49 3.74
CA TRP A 60 -7.99 -1.52 3.96
C TRP A 60 -8.37 -1.14 5.39
N ASN A 61 -9.17 -0.09 5.55
CA ASN A 61 -9.95 0.13 6.76
C ASN A 61 -11.09 -0.91 6.79
N MET A 62 -11.00 -1.86 7.71
CA MET A 62 -11.91 -2.99 7.77
C MET A 62 -13.28 -2.62 8.29
N CYS A 63 -13.43 -1.47 8.95
CA CYS A 63 -14.63 -1.08 9.68
C CYS A 63 -15.16 -2.28 10.48
N ASP A 64 -14.36 -2.81 11.41
CA ASP A 64 -14.70 -4.01 12.19
C ASP A 64 -15.31 -3.68 13.56
N VAL A 65 -15.32 -2.40 13.95
CA VAL A 65 -15.66 -1.95 15.30
C VAL A 65 -17.11 -1.46 15.36
N PRO A 66 -18.07 -2.22 15.89
CA PRO A 66 -19.50 -1.93 15.70
C PRO A 66 -19.94 -0.56 16.23
N ARG A 67 -19.31 -0.09 17.32
CA ARG A 67 -19.62 1.22 17.94
C ARG A 67 -19.11 2.42 17.12
N TRP A 68 -18.30 2.20 16.09
CA TRP A 68 -17.81 3.23 15.18
C TRP A 68 -18.68 3.34 13.90
N GLY A 69 -19.90 2.80 13.93
CA GLY A 69 -20.81 2.79 12.78
C GLY A 69 -20.71 1.53 11.94
N CYS A 70 -19.82 0.61 12.28
CA CYS A 70 -19.57 -0.62 11.54
C CYS A 70 -20.53 -1.78 11.85
N THR A 71 -21.66 -1.50 12.48
CA THR A 71 -22.64 -2.56 12.77
C THR A 71 -23.21 -3.10 11.47
N GLY A 72 -23.03 -4.41 11.23
CA GLY A 72 -23.58 -5.08 10.05
C GLY A 72 -22.65 -5.11 8.83
N THR A 73 -21.40 -4.61 8.92
CA THR A 73 -20.42 -4.64 7.81
C THR A 73 -19.74 -6.01 7.65
N GLY A 74 -20.46 -7.11 7.90
CA GLY A 74 -19.95 -8.48 7.77
C GLY A 74 -19.28 -9.04 9.03
N THR A 75 -19.05 -10.36 9.02
CA THR A 75 -18.42 -11.12 10.10
C THR A 75 -16.90 -11.19 9.95
N SER A 76 -16.19 -11.58 11.02
CA SER A 76 -14.74 -11.82 10.99
C SER A 76 -14.30 -12.73 9.83
N ALA A 77 -15.02 -13.82 9.57
CA ALA A 77 -14.71 -14.74 8.47
C ALA A 77 -14.93 -14.11 7.09
N GLN A 78 -15.98 -13.29 6.92
CA GLN A 78 -16.22 -12.60 5.65
C GLN A 78 -15.13 -11.56 5.38
N LYS A 79 -14.74 -10.79 6.39
CA LYS A 79 -13.68 -9.78 6.25
C LYS A 79 -12.31 -10.42 6.03
N ALA A 80 -11.97 -11.49 6.77
CA ALA A 80 -10.77 -12.28 6.51
C ALA A 80 -10.76 -12.86 5.08
N GLY A 81 -11.92 -13.34 4.61
CA GLY A 81 -12.11 -13.84 3.25
C GLY A 81 -11.84 -12.80 2.15
N VAL A 82 -12.10 -11.51 2.39
CA VAL A 82 -11.73 -10.42 1.44
C VAL A 82 -10.22 -10.36 1.27
N VAL A 83 -9.48 -10.34 2.37
CA VAL A 83 -8.00 -10.32 2.33
C VAL A 83 -7.48 -11.60 1.67
N LYS A 84 -8.03 -12.76 2.04
CA LYS A 84 -7.63 -14.05 1.46
C LYS A 84 -7.88 -14.11 -0.05
N MET A 85 -9.02 -13.58 -0.51
CA MET A 85 -9.33 -13.47 -1.93
C MET A 85 -8.26 -12.66 -2.66
N HIS A 86 -7.82 -11.53 -2.11
CA HIS A 86 -6.78 -10.70 -2.73
C HIS A 86 -5.38 -11.34 -2.68
N VAL A 87 -5.08 -12.10 -1.62
CA VAL A 87 -3.85 -12.91 -1.56
C VAL A 87 -3.84 -13.97 -2.67
N ASP A 88 -4.96 -14.65 -2.90
CA ASP A 88 -5.03 -15.77 -3.84
C ASP A 88 -5.16 -15.33 -5.31
N ASN A 89 -5.90 -14.25 -5.58
CA ASN A 89 -6.29 -13.86 -6.93
C ASN A 89 -5.52 -12.64 -7.46
N THR A 90 -5.13 -11.74 -6.56
CA THR A 90 -4.37 -10.53 -6.89
C THR A 90 -3.05 -10.51 -6.14
N TRP A 91 -2.46 -11.68 -5.85
CA TRP A 91 -1.10 -11.88 -5.35
C TRP A 91 -0.62 -10.87 -4.30
N VAL A 92 -1.51 -10.46 -3.41
CA VAL A 92 -1.16 -9.56 -2.31
C VAL A 92 -0.18 -10.28 -1.40
N HIS A 93 0.90 -9.59 -1.04
CA HIS A 93 2.00 -10.11 -0.23
C HIS A 93 2.17 -9.37 1.09
N ALA A 94 1.63 -8.15 1.18
CA ALA A 94 1.61 -7.36 2.41
C ALA A 94 0.24 -6.68 2.56
N VAL A 95 -0.23 -6.52 3.78
CA VAL A 95 -1.54 -5.96 4.11
C VAL A 95 -1.40 -4.96 5.25
N LEU A 96 -1.95 -3.77 5.07
CA LEU A 96 -2.07 -2.69 6.06
C LEU A 96 -3.55 -2.58 6.43
N LEU A 97 -3.91 -2.95 7.65
CA LEU A 97 -5.30 -2.98 8.10
C LEU A 97 -5.55 -1.88 9.13
N GLN A 98 -6.61 -1.12 8.94
CA GLN A 98 -7.13 -0.18 9.94
C GLN A 98 -8.48 -0.72 10.47
N GLU A 99 -8.80 -0.35 11.71
CA GLU A 99 -10.07 -0.74 12.38
C GLU A 99 -10.31 -2.24 12.40
N VAL A 100 -9.25 -3.02 12.63
CA VAL A 100 -9.33 -4.48 12.73
C VAL A 100 -9.48 -4.89 14.19
N CYS A 101 -10.39 -5.81 14.47
CA CYS A 101 -10.49 -6.47 15.77
C CYS A 101 -9.56 -7.69 15.85
N GLU A 102 -9.02 -7.97 17.04
CA GLU A 102 -8.03 -9.04 17.23
C GLU A 102 -8.53 -10.43 16.80
N ASN A 103 -9.82 -10.73 16.97
CA ASN A 103 -10.43 -11.99 16.54
C ASN A 103 -10.50 -12.12 15.02
N THR A 104 -10.83 -11.03 14.31
CA THR A 104 -10.78 -10.99 12.85
C THR A 104 -9.34 -11.17 12.36
N LEU A 105 -8.38 -10.51 13.00
CA LEU A 105 -6.95 -10.72 12.71
C LEU A 105 -6.51 -12.17 13.00
N ALA A 106 -6.97 -12.79 14.09
CA ALA A 106 -6.67 -14.19 14.41
C ALA A 106 -7.24 -15.16 13.38
N THR A 107 -8.48 -14.91 12.94
CA THR A 107 -9.14 -15.67 11.87
C THR A 107 -8.34 -15.59 10.58
N LEU A 108 -8.01 -14.36 10.14
CA LEU A 108 -7.21 -14.12 8.95
C LEU A 108 -5.85 -14.84 8.99
N MET A 109 -5.15 -14.76 10.13
CA MET A 109 -3.82 -15.39 10.25
C MET A 109 -3.90 -16.91 10.24
N THR A 110 -5.00 -17.49 10.71
CA THR A 110 -5.27 -18.93 10.60
C THR A 110 -5.48 -19.32 9.13
N GLU A 111 -6.22 -18.53 8.36
CA GLU A 111 -6.47 -18.77 6.93
C GLU A 111 -5.22 -18.59 6.05
N LEU A 112 -4.34 -17.66 6.42
CA LEU A 112 -3.09 -17.38 5.69
C LEU A 112 -2.00 -18.42 5.98
N GLY A 113 -1.96 -18.96 7.20
CA GLY A 113 -1.02 -20.01 7.61
C GLY A 113 0.40 -19.51 7.94
N PRO A 114 1.34 -20.44 8.23
CA PRO A 114 2.62 -20.14 8.89
C PRO A 114 3.63 -19.33 8.07
N GLY A 115 3.40 -19.11 6.77
CA GLY A 115 4.28 -18.30 5.92
C GLY A 115 4.13 -16.78 6.11
N TRP A 116 3.22 -16.36 6.98
CA TRP A 116 2.83 -14.97 7.19
C TRP A 116 3.19 -14.49 8.60
N GLY A 117 3.79 -13.31 8.69
CA GLY A 117 4.02 -12.60 9.94
C GLY A 117 2.99 -11.49 10.13
N LYS A 118 2.75 -11.10 11.39
CA LYS A 118 1.89 -9.97 11.75
C LYS A 118 2.52 -9.08 12.82
N ALA A 119 2.18 -7.80 12.77
CA ALA A 119 2.33 -6.84 13.86
C ALA A 119 0.96 -6.21 14.10
N PHE A 120 0.54 -6.09 15.36
CA PHE A 120 -0.72 -5.49 15.77
C PHE A 120 -0.46 -4.43 16.83
N HIS A 121 -1.10 -3.28 16.69
CA HIS A 121 -1.06 -2.23 17.69
C HIS A 121 -2.49 -1.74 17.98
N PRO A 122 -2.92 -1.75 19.26
CA PRO A 122 -4.27 -1.35 19.62
C PRO A 122 -4.45 0.16 19.45
N TYR A 123 -5.66 0.55 19.09
CA TYR A 123 -6.12 1.91 19.34
C TYR A 123 -6.19 2.16 20.83
N ARG A 124 -6.08 3.42 21.23
CA ARG A 124 -6.27 3.83 22.60
C ARG A 124 -7.28 4.96 22.69
N TRP A 125 -8.15 4.94 23.67
CA TRP A 125 -8.89 6.13 24.03
C TRP A 125 -8.14 6.90 25.11
N SER A 126 -7.99 8.20 24.90
CA SER A 126 -7.43 9.12 25.88
C SER A 126 -8.55 9.92 26.54
N GLN A 127 -8.53 10.01 27.86
CA GLN A 127 -9.34 10.92 28.65
C GLN A 127 -8.40 11.77 29.49
N ASN A 128 -8.23 13.05 29.13
CA ASN A 128 -7.30 13.95 29.81
C ASN A 128 -5.87 13.38 29.93
N GLY A 129 -5.37 12.79 28.84
CA GLY A 129 -4.04 12.18 28.78
C GLY A 129 -3.91 10.79 29.41
N VAL A 130 -4.92 10.30 30.14
CA VAL A 130 -4.97 8.92 30.62
C VAL A 130 -5.48 8.01 29.52
N LYS A 131 -4.70 6.99 29.17
CA LYS A 131 -4.95 6.12 28.01
C LYS A 131 -5.40 4.73 28.42
N HIS A 132 -6.37 4.19 27.71
CA HIS A 132 -6.74 2.78 27.78
C HIS A 132 -6.88 2.21 26.37
N ASP A 133 -6.59 0.93 26.20
CA ASP A 133 -6.79 0.27 24.91
C ASP A 133 -8.28 0.28 24.56
N SER A 134 -8.60 0.62 23.32
CA SER A 134 -9.97 0.65 22.82
C SER A 134 -10.44 -0.79 22.60
N PRO A 135 -11.55 -1.23 23.23
CA PRO A 135 -12.07 -2.57 22.99
C PRO A 135 -12.59 -2.69 21.54
N CYS A 136 -12.76 -3.90 21.00
CA CYS A 136 -13.53 -4.11 19.78
C CYS A 136 -15.03 -3.98 20.09
N VAL A 137 -15.49 -4.71 21.11
CA VAL A 137 -16.86 -4.67 21.64
C VAL A 137 -16.83 -4.15 23.07
N GLU A 138 -17.67 -3.18 23.39
CA GLU A 138 -17.69 -2.56 24.72
C GLU A 138 -17.87 -3.60 25.83
N GLY A 139 -17.07 -3.47 26.90
CA GLY A 139 -17.07 -4.43 28.01
C GLY A 139 -16.40 -5.78 27.71
N GLN A 140 -15.83 -5.99 26.53
CA GLN A 140 -15.06 -7.19 26.19
C GLN A 140 -13.54 -6.92 26.20
N PRO A 141 -12.70 -7.93 26.50
CA PRO A 141 -11.26 -7.77 26.58
C PRO A 141 -10.57 -7.66 25.21
N GLU A 142 -11.26 -8.06 24.13
CA GLU A 142 -10.75 -7.96 22.76
C GLU A 142 -10.52 -6.50 22.37
N ARG A 143 -9.40 -6.21 21.73
CA ARG A 143 -9.04 -4.84 21.33
C ARG A 143 -9.28 -4.59 19.85
N ALA A 144 -9.59 -3.34 19.53
CA ALA A 144 -9.52 -2.82 18.18
C ALA A 144 -8.13 -2.21 17.93
N GLY A 145 -7.62 -2.30 16.70
CA GLY A 145 -6.32 -1.72 16.37
C GLY A 145 -6.05 -1.61 14.88
N THR A 146 -4.79 -1.41 14.58
CA THR A 146 -4.23 -1.49 13.23
C THR A 146 -3.26 -2.68 13.14
N ALA A 147 -3.08 -3.25 11.95
CA ALA A 147 -2.18 -4.37 11.75
C ALA A 147 -1.35 -4.25 10.47
N ILE A 148 -0.12 -4.76 10.51
CA ILE A 148 0.70 -5.04 9.33
C ILE A 148 0.85 -6.55 9.22
N ILE A 149 0.54 -7.11 8.06
CA ILE A 149 0.65 -8.54 7.77
C ILE A 149 1.53 -8.69 6.53
N VAL A 150 2.48 -9.64 6.53
CA VAL A 150 3.39 -9.80 5.40
C VAL A 150 3.85 -11.25 5.22
N LYS A 151 3.88 -11.69 3.96
CA LYS A 151 4.41 -13.00 3.55
C LYS A 151 5.93 -12.96 3.53
N GLY A 152 6.58 -13.96 4.12
CA GLY A 152 8.05 -14.06 4.15
C GLY A 152 8.71 -13.39 5.37
N GLY A 153 7.94 -13.12 6.42
CA GLY A 153 8.45 -12.67 7.71
C GLY A 153 8.35 -11.16 7.93
N ILE A 154 8.32 -10.78 9.22
CA ILE A 154 8.18 -9.41 9.70
C ILE A 154 9.20 -9.17 10.83
N GLN A 155 9.86 -8.01 10.83
CA GLN A 155 10.87 -7.63 11.83
C GLN A 155 10.70 -6.17 12.24
N ASP A 156 11.33 -5.77 13.34
CA ASP A 156 11.42 -4.38 13.82
C ASP A 156 10.08 -3.62 13.83
N ALA A 157 9.01 -4.34 14.19
CA ALA A 157 7.67 -3.77 14.33
C ALA A 157 7.65 -2.83 15.54
N ARG A 158 7.34 -1.56 15.30
CA ARG A 158 7.24 -0.55 16.36
C ARG A 158 6.34 0.61 15.97
N THR A 159 5.73 1.22 16.98
CA THR A 159 5.00 2.47 16.88
C THR A 159 5.95 3.65 16.84
N TYR A 160 5.55 4.70 16.13
CA TYR A 160 6.20 6.01 16.16
C TYR A 160 5.24 7.02 16.78
N PRO A 161 5.75 7.95 17.60
CA PRO A 161 4.90 9.00 18.12
C PRO A 161 4.43 9.87 16.95
N THR A 162 3.14 10.16 16.96
CA THR A 162 2.56 11.26 16.24
C THR A 162 1.78 12.11 17.24
N THR A 163 1.43 13.32 16.87
CA THR A 163 0.53 14.19 17.59
C THR A 163 -0.84 13.50 17.66
N GLN A 164 -1.43 13.48 18.85
CA GLN A 164 -2.64 12.71 19.14
C GLN A 164 -3.63 13.59 19.91
N PRO A 165 -4.94 13.34 19.76
CA PRO A 165 -5.93 14.06 20.53
C PRO A 165 -5.76 13.85 22.04
N TRP A 166 -5.85 14.97 22.78
CA TRP A 166 -5.73 14.97 24.23
C TRP A 166 -6.83 14.15 24.91
N THR A 167 -8.06 14.34 24.42
CA THR A 167 -9.23 13.52 24.72
C THR A 167 -9.73 12.96 23.39
N GLY A 168 -10.04 11.67 23.33
CA GLY A 168 -10.52 11.02 22.10
C GLY A 168 -9.71 9.80 21.70
N LEU A 169 -10.04 9.24 20.53
CA LEU A 169 -9.37 8.08 19.97
C LEU A 169 -7.97 8.44 19.47
N GLN A 170 -6.98 7.68 19.90
CA GLN A 170 -5.60 7.76 19.47
C GLN A 170 -5.27 6.57 18.58
N ALA A 171 -4.90 6.87 17.34
CA ALA A 171 -4.57 5.91 16.31
C ALA A 171 -3.05 5.71 16.20
N PRO A 172 -2.55 4.47 16.35
CA PRO A 172 -1.12 4.22 16.28
C PRO A 172 -0.62 4.29 14.84
N PHE A 173 0.36 5.15 14.59
CA PHE A 173 1.23 5.05 13.42
C PHE A 173 2.37 4.07 13.73
N HIS A 174 2.49 3.01 12.94
CA HIS A 174 3.50 1.99 13.18
C HIS A 174 4.05 1.42 11.89
N CYS A 175 5.27 0.92 11.97
CA CYS A 175 5.95 0.32 10.83
C CYS A 175 6.63 -0.98 11.20
N ALA A 176 6.84 -1.83 10.20
CA ALA A 176 7.60 -3.07 10.30
C ALA A 176 8.46 -3.30 9.05
N THR A 177 9.54 -4.05 9.20
CA THR A 177 10.47 -4.40 8.12
C THR A 177 10.06 -5.74 7.53
N ALA A 178 10.02 -5.82 6.20
CA ALA A 178 9.74 -7.03 5.45
C ALA A 178 11.04 -7.61 4.85
N PRO A 179 11.81 -8.43 5.60
CA PRO A 179 13.18 -8.82 5.22
C PRO A 179 13.26 -9.57 3.89
N TYR A 180 12.29 -10.44 3.60
CA TYR A 180 12.23 -11.16 2.32
C TYR A 180 12.07 -10.22 1.11
N TRP A 181 11.51 -9.02 1.31
CA TRP A 181 11.23 -8.04 0.27
C TRP A 181 12.28 -6.92 0.24
N ASP A 182 13.55 -7.31 0.34
CA ASP A 182 14.71 -6.41 0.34
C ASP A 182 14.67 -5.37 1.48
N ASN A 183 14.28 -5.83 2.66
CA ASN A 183 14.16 -5.01 3.87
C ASN A 183 13.31 -3.75 3.72
N ILE A 184 12.33 -3.76 2.81
CA ILE A 184 11.40 -2.64 2.66
C ILE A 184 10.63 -2.38 3.96
N ARG A 185 10.46 -1.11 4.31
CA ARG A 185 9.65 -0.68 5.44
C ARG A 185 8.19 -0.59 5.02
N LEU A 186 7.31 -1.27 5.78
CA LEU A 186 5.86 -1.15 5.63
C LEU A 186 5.35 -0.30 6.79
N CYS A 187 4.60 0.77 6.51
CA CYS A 187 4.04 1.63 7.54
C CYS A 187 2.52 1.78 7.40
N ASN A 188 1.80 1.55 8.49
CA ASN A 188 0.34 1.61 8.53
C ASN A 188 -0.11 2.92 9.18
N VAL A 189 -0.95 3.66 8.45
CA VAL A 189 -1.52 4.94 8.85
C VAL A 189 -3.01 4.78 9.14
N HIS A 190 -3.47 5.29 10.27
CA HIS A 190 -4.84 5.74 10.43
C HIS A 190 -4.79 7.11 11.09
N ALA A 191 -5.03 8.16 10.32
CA ALA A 191 -4.94 9.52 10.83
C ALA A 191 -6.25 9.95 11.49
N SER A 192 -6.14 10.91 12.40
CA SER A 192 -7.30 11.51 13.06
C SER A 192 -8.25 12.12 12.04
N TRP A 193 -9.56 12.06 12.26
CA TRP A 193 -10.50 12.91 11.53
C TRP A 193 -10.71 14.26 12.21
N LEU A 194 -11.22 15.25 11.48
CA LEU A 194 -11.56 16.56 12.04
C LEU A 194 -12.68 16.42 13.09
N GLY A 195 -12.45 16.93 14.29
CA GLY A 195 -13.40 16.81 15.40
C GLY A 195 -13.27 15.53 16.22
N ILE A 196 -12.17 14.79 16.05
CA ILE A 196 -11.83 13.63 16.88
C ILE A 196 -11.77 13.94 18.39
N ASN A 197 -11.39 15.18 18.75
CA ASN A 197 -11.30 15.61 20.14
C ASN A 197 -12.61 16.29 20.55
N PRO A 198 -13.40 15.69 21.46
CA PRO A 198 -14.69 16.24 21.86
C PRO A 198 -14.57 17.55 22.64
N ASP A 199 -13.44 17.79 23.32
CA ASP A 199 -13.19 19.02 24.07
C ASP A 199 -12.83 20.19 23.13
N HIS A 200 -12.30 19.88 21.94
CA HIS A 200 -11.88 20.84 20.93
C HIS A 200 -12.25 20.34 19.52
N PRO A 201 -13.56 20.35 19.15
CA PRO A 201 -14.04 19.72 17.92
C PRO A 201 -13.59 20.42 16.63
N THR A 202 -13.00 21.62 16.74
CA THR A 202 -12.44 22.36 15.60
C THR A 202 -10.94 22.13 15.42
N TRP A 203 -10.28 21.41 16.33
CA TRP A 203 -8.87 21.08 16.18
C TRP A 203 -8.70 19.98 15.15
N ASP A 204 -7.80 20.24 14.22
CA ASP A 204 -7.33 19.28 13.24
C ASP A 204 -5.93 18.85 13.69
N TYR A 205 -5.69 17.54 13.73
CA TYR A 205 -4.39 16.99 14.11
C TYR A 205 -3.62 16.49 12.89
N ARG A 206 -4.26 16.49 11.71
CA ARG A 206 -3.73 15.82 10.52
C ARG A 206 -2.49 16.53 9.96
N ASP A 207 -2.39 17.85 10.10
CA ASP A 207 -1.21 18.61 9.67
C ASP A 207 0.06 18.17 10.40
N ASP A 208 0.02 18.15 11.74
CA ASP A 208 1.12 17.67 12.57
C ASP A 208 1.38 16.17 12.33
N GLN A 209 0.32 15.35 12.33
CA GLN A 209 0.43 13.92 12.10
C GLN A 209 1.08 13.60 10.75
N PHE A 210 0.70 14.30 9.68
CA PHE A 210 1.25 14.05 8.34
C PHE A 210 2.71 14.52 8.25
N ALA A 211 3.07 15.62 8.90
CA ALA A 211 4.46 16.08 8.97
C ALA A 211 5.36 15.08 9.71
N GLU A 212 4.88 14.53 10.82
CA GLU A 212 5.61 13.54 11.61
C GLU A 212 5.70 12.17 10.91
N ILE A 213 4.61 11.73 10.27
CA ILE A 213 4.61 10.53 9.42
C ILE A 213 5.65 10.69 8.32
N LYS A 214 5.65 11.83 7.61
CA LYS A 214 6.64 12.14 6.57
C LYS A 214 8.06 12.05 7.13
N ALA A 215 8.33 12.71 8.25
CA ALA A 215 9.64 12.72 8.89
C ALA A 215 10.11 11.32 9.30
N VAL A 216 9.20 10.40 9.63
CA VAL A 216 9.53 8.99 9.89
C VAL A 216 9.78 8.22 8.61
N VAL A 217 8.91 8.31 7.60
CA VAL A 217 9.06 7.50 6.38
C VAL A 217 10.29 7.89 5.57
N ASP A 218 10.67 9.17 5.59
CA ASP A 218 11.87 9.71 4.93
C ASP A 218 13.19 9.14 5.53
N GLN A 219 13.15 8.53 6.72
CA GLN A 219 14.32 7.89 7.33
C GLN A 219 14.62 6.52 6.72
N PHE A 220 13.69 5.93 5.97
CA PHE A 220 13.85 4.62 5.38
C PHE A 220 14.21 4.72 3.90
N PRO A 221 15.27 4.04 3.44
CA PRO A 221 15.67 4.10 2.03
C PRO A 221 14.66 3.46 1.09
N ARG A 222 13.88 2.49 1.60
CA ARG A 222 12.80 1.79 0.89
C ARG A 222 11.58 1.72 1.78
N THR A 223 10.46 2.26 1.32
CA THR A 223 9.21 2.32 2.09
C THR A 223 7.98 2.13 1.21
N VAL A 224 6.99 1.44 1.76
CA VAL A 224 5.58 1.54 1.35
C VAL A 224 4.80 1.93 2.59
N PHE A 225 4.01 3.00 2.50
CA PHE A 225 3.19 3.45 3.61
C PHE A 225 1.81 3.84 3.12
N GLY A 226 0.82 3.64 3.98
CA GLY A 226 -0.55 3.96 3.61
C GLY A 226 -1.57 3.50 4.62
N GLY A 227 -2.83 3.71 4.27
CA GLY A 227 -3.96 3.55 5.16
C GLY A 227 -5.01 4.62 4.95
N ASP A 228 -5.82 4.82 5.97
CA ASP A 228 -6.86 5.84 6.01
C ASP A 228 -6.28 7.15 6.54
N PHE A 229 -6.14 8.14 5.66
CA PHE A 229 -5.63 9.47 6.03
C PHE A 229 -6.75 10.38 6.55
N ASN A 230 -8.01 9.96 6.49
CA ASN A 230 -9.18 10.77 6.81
C ASN A 230 -9.18 12.14 6.10
N ALA A 231 -8.46 12.29 4.98
CA ALA A 231 -8.25 13.54 4.28
C ALA A 231 -8.34 13.36 2.76
N LYS A 232 -9.03 14.28 2.09
CA LYS A 232 -8.97 14.40 0.64
C LYS A 232 -7.55 14.82 0.22
N SER A 233 -7.13 14.42 -0.98
CA SER A 233 -5.84 14.82 -1.53
C SER A 233 -5.75 16.35 -1.62
N PRO A 234 -4.54 16.95 -1.52
CA PRO A 234 -4.40 18.41 -1.47
C PRO A 234 -4.88 19.12 -2.74
N ASP A 235 -4.99 18.39 -3.85
CA ASP A 235 -5.45 18.88 -5.14
C ASP A 235 -6.86 18.39 -5.53
N ALA A 236 -7.57 17.71 -4.61
CA ALA A 236 -8.97 17.39 -4.83
C ALA A 236 -9.79 18.69 -4.97
N PRO A 237 -10.73 18.75 -5.93
CA PRO A 237 -11.64 19.90 -6.04
C PRO A 237 -12.34 20.18 -4.71
N ASP A 238 -12.48 21.46 -4.37
CA ASP A 238 -13.15 21.95 -3.17
C ASP A 238 -12.58 21.42 -1.84
N ASN A 239 -11.32 20.99 -1.81
CA ASN A 239 -10.66 20.61 -0.57
C ASN A 239 -10.23 21.84 0.26
N ALA A 240 -11.11 22.31 1.13
CA ALA A 240 -10.80 23.39 2.09
C ALA A 240 -9.70 23.02 3.11
N HIS A 241 -9.34 21.75 3.23
CA HIS A 241 -8.35 21.23 4.16
C HIS A 241 -7.05 20.79 3.46
N ALA A 242 -6.76 21.27 2.24
CA ALA A 242 -5.53 20.93 1.53
C ALA A 242 -4.25 21.26 2.34
N TRP A 243 -4.33 22.25 3.23
CA TRP A 243 -3.24 22.70 4.10
C TRP A 243 -2.71 21.65 5.08
N VAL A 244 -3.47 20.57 5.37
CA VAL A 244 -3.01 19.50 6.26
C VAL A 244 -1.91 18.64 5.62
N TRP A 245 -1.74 18.71 4.29
CA TRP A 245 -0.69 17.98 3.60
C TRP A 245 0.61 18.77 3.61
N PRO A 246 1.65 18.33 4.33
CA PRO A 246 2.94 19.00 4.31
C PRO A 246 3.59 18.88 2.91
N GLN A 247 4.43 19.86 2.60
CA GLN A 247 5.21 19.84 1.36
C GLN A 247 6.01 18.53 1.25
N GLY A 248 6.00 17.95 0.04
CA GLY A 248 6.80 16.77 -0.28
C GLY A 248 6.27 15.47 0.32
N LEU A 249 5.10 15.43 0.97
CA LEU A 249 4.44 14.16 1.28
C LEU A 249 3.67 13.65 0.06
N TYR A 250 2.90 14.53 -0.57
CA TYR A 250 2.03 14.18 -1.69
C TYR A 250 2.57 14.76 -3.00
N SER A 251 2.85 13.90 -3.99
CA SER A 251 3.27 14.34 -5.32
C SER A 251 2.10 14.90 -6.13
N GLN A 252 2.28 16.04 -6.80
CA GLN A 252 1.30 16.58 -7.74
C GLN A 252 1.53 16.10 -9.19
N GLY A 253 2.60 15.34 -9.43
CA GLY A 253 2.92 14.75 -10.73
C GLY A 253 4.43 14.63 -10.97
N PRO A 254 4.84 14.23 -12.19
CA PRO A 254 6.23 14.06 -12.56
C PRO A 254 7.05 15.31 -12.29
N GLY A 255 8.19 15.14 -11.63
CA GLY A 255 9.09 16.25 -11.29
C GLY A 255 8.64 17.12 -10.12
N THR A 256 7.53 16.79 -9.45
CA THR A 256 7.13 17.43 -8.19
C THR A 256 7.61 16.60 -7.00
N GLU A 257 8.02 17.28 -5.94
CA GLU A 257 8.45 16.65 -4.70
C GLU A 257 7.32 15.80 -4.09
N GLY A 258 7.71 14.66 -3.52
CA GLY A 258 6.84 13.81 -2.70
C GLY A 258 6.48 12.48 -3.32
N TYR A 259 5.63 11.74 -2.62
CA TYR A 259 5.31 10.37 -2.96
C TYR A 259 4.13 10.33 -3.92
N GLN A 260 4.27 9.55 -4.99
CA GLN A 260 3.19 9.28 -5.93
C GLN A 260 2.20 8.32 -5.28
N GLU A 261 0.91 8.64 -5.29
CA GLU A 261 -0.11 7.71 -4.79
C GLU A 261 -0.59 6.74 -5.87
N CYS A 262 -1.14 5.62 -5.42
CA CYS A 262 -1.69 4.53 -6.23
C CYS A 262 -2.47 5.00 -7.50
N ASP A 263 -3.48 5.87 -7.37
CA ASP A 263 -4.37 6.29 -8.47
C ASP A 263 -3.82 7.41 -9.37
N GLN A 264 -2.58 7.86 -9.16
CA GLN A 264 -2.01 8.98 -9.88
C GLN A 264 -1.16 8.53 -11.07
N THR A 265 -1.51 8.87 -12.31
CA THR A 265 -0.66 8.63 -13.50
C THR A 265 -0.22 9.95 -14.12
N GLY A 266 1.04 10.32 -13.88
CA GLY A 266 1.53 11.63 -14.28
C GLY A 266 0.84 12.75 -13.48
N THR A 267 0.39 13.80 -14.17
CA THR A 267 -0.47 14.84 -13.59
C THR A 267 -1.94 14.43 -13.53
N SER A 268 -2.32 13.35 -14.23
CA SER A 268 -3.67 12.81 -14.22
C SER A 268 -3.87 11.88 -13.03
N ARG A 269 -5.08 11.80 -12.52
CA ARG A 269 -5.50 10.83 -11.51
C ARG A 269 -6.95 10.48 -11.72
N THR A 270 -7.31 9.25 -11.38
CA THR A 270 -8.71 8.82 -11.44
C THR A 270 -9.53 9.42 -10.29
N GLY A 271 -8.87 9.71 -9.15
CA GLY A 271 -9.54 10.22 -7.95
C GLY A 271 -10.63 9.27 -7.45
N ARG A 272 -10.50 7.96 -7.71
CA ARG A 272 -11.50 6.96 -7.35
C ARG A 272 -11.82 7.08 -5.86
N PRO A 273 -13.11 7.17 -5.49
CA PRO A 273 -13.51 7.07 -4.10
C PRO A 273 -12.93 5.82 -3.46
N THR A 274 -12.51 5.95 -2.21
CA THR A 274 -12.07 4.84 -1.36
C THR A 274 -12.98 4.63 -0.15
N HIS A 275 -14.02 5.45 -0.02
CA HIS A 275 -15.06 5.35 1.00
C HIS A 275 -16.46 5.42 0.38
N GLY A 276 -17.43 4.72 0.99
CA GLY A 276 -18.81 4.57 0.52
C GLY A 276 -19.61 5.86 0.41
N SER A 277 -19.12 6.95 1.01
CA SER A 277 -19.68 8.30 0.81
C SER A 277 -19.22 8.99 -0.48
N GLY A 278 -18.40 8.32 -1.30
CA GLY A 278 -17.94 8.84 -2.59
C GLY A 278 -16.69 9.73 -2.50
N VAL A 279 -15.93 9.66 -1.40
CA VAL A 279 -14.67 10.42 -1.22
C VAL A 279 -13.45 9.49 -1.28
N LYS A 280 -12.30 10.04 -1.68
CA LYS A 280 -10.99 9.38 -1.59
C LYS A 280 -10.27 9.86 -0.33
N ILE A 281 -10.01 8.94 0.60
CA ILE A 281 -9.33 9.19 1.88
C ILE A 281 -8.31 8.11 2.27
N ASP A 282 -8.43 6.91 1.67
CA ASP A 282 -7.39 5.88 1.72
C ASP A 282 -6.33 6.04 0.61
N TYR A 283 -5.06 5.90 0.99
CA TYR A 283 -3.92 6.03 0.08
C TYR A 283 -2.86 4.96 0.35
N LEU A 284 -2.12 4.62 -0.71
CA LEU A 284 -0.83 3.92 -0.65
C LEU A 284 0.19 4.77 -1.39
N PHE A 285 1.36 4.90 -0.76
CA PHE A 285 2.53 5.64 -1.23
C PHE A 285 3.77 4.76 -1.15
N SER A 286 4.74 4.99 -2.02
CA SER A 286 6.02 4.27 -1.97
C SER A 286 7.20 5.10 -2.48
N SER A 287 8.39 4.81 -1.96
CA SER A 287 9.67 5.23 -2.54
C SER A 287 10.06 4.40 -3.77
N GLU A 288 9.45 3.22 -3.94
CA GLU A 288 9.79 2.28 -4.98
C GLU A 288 9.04 2.58 -6.28
N THR A 289 9.54 2.02 -7.39
CA THR A 289 8.87 2.22 -8.67
C THR A 289 7.53 1.48 -8.69
N ARG A 290 6.43 2.24 -8.69
CA ARG A 290 5.09 1.70 -8.87
C ARG A 290 4.93 1.07 -10.25
N ARG A 291 4.35 -0.13 -10.28
CA ARG A 291 4.00 -0.87 -11.49
C ARG A 291 2.52 -0.77 -11.84
N TRP A 292 1.62 -0.93 -10.86
CA TRP A 292 0.19 -0.79 -11.07
C TRP A 292 -0.56 -0.47 -9.77
N CYS A 293 -1.80 -0.02 -9.90
CA CYS A 293 -2.72 0.28 -8.81
C CYS A 293 -4.13 -0.24 -9.09
N ALA A 294 -4.83 -0.68 -8.04
CA ALA A 294 -6.24 -1.00 -8.08
C ALA A 294 -6.97 -0.49 -6.83
N VAL A 295 -8.24 -0.14 -7.02
CA VAL A 295 -9.23 0.05 -5.95
C VAL A 295 -10.32 -0.99 -6.19
N ALA A 296 -10.68 -1.75 -5.17
CA ALA A 296 -11.67 -2.80 -5.24
C ALA A 296 -12.78 -2.61 -4.19
N ASP A 297 -14.03 -2.80 -4.60
CA ASP A 297 -15.17 -2.68 -3.71
C ASP A 297 -15.22 -3.85 -2.71
N SER A 298 -15.73 -3.57 -1.52
CA SER A 298 -16.09 -4.57 -0.53
C SER A 298 -17.45 -4.22 0.05
N VAL A 299 -18.34 -5.20 0.16
CA VAL A 299 -19.62 -5.04 0.87
C VAL A 299 -19.47 -5.24 2.38
N TYR A 300 -18.24 -5.54 2.85
CA TYR A 300 -17.92 -5.85 4.24
C TYR A 300 -17.10 -4.74 4.92
N SER A 301 -17.11 -3.53 4.36
CA SER A 301 -16.63 -2.30 4.97
C SER A 301 -17.29 -1.13 4.23
N ASP A 302 -17.36 0.03 4.87
CA ASP A 302 -17.63 1.30 4.19
C ASP A 302 -16.40 1.84 3.45
N HIS A 303 -15.21 1.27 3.66
CA HIS A 303 -14.02 1.53 2.85
C HIS A 303 -13.78 0.47 1.78
N HIS A 304 -13.24 0.94 0.66
CA HIS A 304 -12.76 0.13 -0.44
C HIS A 304 -11.31 -0.34 -0.19
N VAL A 305 -10.94 -1.44 -0.81
CA VAL A 305 -9.59 -1.98 -0.76
C VAL A 305 -8.70 -1.21 -1.75
N VAL A 306 -7.53 -0.75 -1.30
CA VAL A 306 -6.52 -0.12 -2.18
C VAL A 306 -5.34 -1.08 -2.32
N ILE A 307 -4.88 -1.35 -3.55
CA ILE A 307 -3.74 -2.23 -3.81
C ILE A 307 -2.75 -1.53 -4.72
N GLU A 308 -1.50 -1.47 -4.26
CA GLU A 308 -0.38 -0.96 -5.02
C GLU A 308 0.65 -2.07 -5.26
N SER A 309 1.16 -2.15 -6.48
CA SER A 309 2.26 -3.03 -6.85
C SER A 309 3.51 -2.22 -7.11
N VAL A 310 4.62 -2.58 -6.48
CA VAL A 310 5.90 -1.89 -6.58
C VAL A 310 7.05 -2.85 -6.92
N ALA A 311 8.04 -2.33 -7.63
CA ALA A 311 9.28 -3.03 -7.94
C ALA A 311 10.26 -2.92 -6.77
N VAL A 312 10.61 -4.03 -6.12
CA VAL A 312 11.55 -4.08 -4.99
C VAL A 312 12.77 -4.93 -5.37
N GLY A 313 13.97 -4.37 -5.25
CA GLY A 313 15.22 -5.00 -5.64
C GLY A 313 16.35 -4.01 -5.81
#